data_AF-A0A2U8FMI6-F1
#
_entry.id   AF-A0A2U8FMI6-F1
#
_cell.length_a   1.000
_cell.length_b   1.000
_cell.length_c   1.000
_cell.angle_alpha   90.00
_cell.angle_beta   90.00
_cell.angle_gamma   90.00
#
_symmetry.space_group_name_H-M   'P 1'
#
loop_
_entity.id
_entity.type
_entity.pdbx_description
1 polymer ?
#
loop_
_entity_poly.entity_id
_entity_poly.type
_entity_poly.pdbx_seq_one_letter_code
_entity_poly.pdbx_strand_id
1 'polypeptide(L)'
;MFSKIKKLINHFYRKRINQQNQQRLENHSMSVISSNCNGAFILHDLGEQFRSPFVNLYLTPNDFIQYLKHLDQYMHEELVFVKSDKSYPVGMLKDITIHFMHYHTEEEAKSKWLARSQRINKENLFIMMTDRDGCTYQNLQEFDRLPFKNKVVFTHKPYSEFASAFYITGFEQEKQVGDLFEYVGLNGKKFYDQFDYVSWFNQMK
;
A
#
# COMPACT_ATOMS: atom_id res chain seq x y z
N MET A 1 11.41 -13.25 26.13
CA MET A 1 11.73 -12.00 26.83
C MET A 1 12.43 -10.98 25.91
N PHE A 2 13.52 -11.35 25.24
CA PHE A 2 14.23 -10.50 24.25
C PHE A 2 13.34 -9.90 23.14
N SER A 3 12.42 -10.68 22.54
CA SER A 3 11.50 -10.18 21.50
C SER A 3 10.59 -9.04 22.00
N LYS A 4 10.13 -9.07 23.26
CA LYS A 4 9.29 -8.01 23.84
C LYS A 4 10.09 -6.72 24.04
N ILE A 5 11.34 -6.82 24.48
CA ILE A 5 12.25 -5.68 24.66
C ILE A 5 12.56 -5.03 23.30
N LYS A 6 12.88 -5.83 22.28
CA LYS A 6 13.10 -5.34 20.91
C LYS A 6 11.88 -4.57 20.37
N LYS A 7 10.67 -5.11 20.58
CA LYS A 7 9.42 -4.45 20.18
C LYS A 7 9.21 -3.11 20.88
N LEU A 8 9.48 -3.03 22.19
CA LEU A 8 9.36 -1.78 22.96
C LEU A 8 10.36 -0.73 22.48
N ILE A 9 11.61 -1.11 22.25
CA ILE A 9 12.66 -0.23 21.73
C ILE A 9 12.25 0.34 20.37
N ASN A 10 11.84 -0.53 19.44
CA ASN A 10 11.39 -0.08 18.12
C ASN A 10 10.15 0.81 18.20
N HIS A 11 9.20 0.51 19.08
CA HIS A 11 8.01 1.35 19.26
C HIS A 11 8.37 2.77 19.74
N PHE A 12 9.30 2.88 20.69
CA PHE A 12 9.77 4.18 21.18
C PHE A 12 10.43 5.00 20.06
N TYR A 13 11.36 4.40 19.31
CA TYR A 13 12.01 5.09 18.19
C TYR A 13 11.03 5.40 17.06
N ARG A 14 10.10 4.49 16.75
CA ARG A 14 9.07 4.71 15.72
C ARG A 14 8.19 5.91 16.06
N LYS A 15 7.83 6.10 17.34
CA LYS A 15 7.07 7.29 17.77
C LYS A 15 7.79 8.59 17.41
N ARG A 16 9.11 8.66 17.63
CA ARG A 16 9.93 9.83 17.27
C ARG A 16 10.01 10.01 15.74
N ILE A 17 10.23 8.94 14.99
CA ILE A 17 10.26 8.98 13.51
C ILE A 17 8.91 9.47 12.98
N ASN A 18 7.80 8.94 13.49
CA ASN A 18 6.45 9.34 13.10
C ASN A 18 6.23 10.83 13.37
N GLN A 19 6.58 11.33 14.56
CA GLN A 19 6.44 12.76 14.89
C GLN A 19 7.25 13.66 13.93
N GLN A 20 8.48 13.27 13.59
CA GLN A 20 9.30 14.01 12.63
C GLN A 20 8.68 14.00 11.23
N ASN A 21 8.19 12.84 10.78
CA ASN A 21 7.56 12.69 9.48
C ASN A 21 6.23 13.45 9.39
N GLN A 22 5.45 13.48 10.47
CA GLN A 22 4.23 14.28 10.61
C GLN A 22 4.52 15.78 10.51
N GLN A 23 5.59 16.26 11.16
CA GLN A 23 5.99 17.67 11.08
C GLN A 23 6.51 18.08 9.69
N ARG A 24 7.09 17.14 8.94
CA ARG A 24 7.57 17.35 7.57
C ARG A 24 6.47 17.26 6.52
N LEU A 25 5.35 16.61 6.83
CA LEU A 25 4.27 16.41 5.88
C LEU A 25 3.50 17.71 5.69
N GLU A 26 3.35 18.14 4.44
CA GLU A 26 2.59 19.34 4.07
C GLU A 26 1.28 18.97 3.35
N ASN A 27 1.22 17.77 2.75
CA ASN A 27 0.06 17.28 2.01
C ASN A 27 -0.88 16.43 2.88
N HIS A 28 -2.05 16.99 3.23
CA HIS A 28 -3.08 16.34 4.05
C HIS A 28 -4.36 15.95 3.26
N SER A 29 -4.32 16.04 1.92
CA SER A 29 -5.45 15.73 1.04
C SER A 29 -5.19 14.56 0.10
N MET A 30 -4.08 13.85 0.30
CA MET A 30 -3.61 12.75 -0.54
C MET A 30 -4.48 11.49 -0.44
N SER A 31 -4.67 10.82 -1.56
CA SER A 31 -5.33 9.51 -1.64
C SER A 31 -4.31 8.46 -2.05
N VAL A 32 -3.96 7.57 -1.12
CA VAL A 32 -3.02 6.48 -1.36
C VAL A 32 -3.78 5.23 -1.77
N ILE A 33 -3.51 4.73 -2.97
CA ILE A 33 -4.02 3.44 -3.47
C ILE A 33 -2.82 2.48 -3.49
N SER A 34 -2.86 1.46 -2.64
CA SER A 34 -1.74 0.54 -2.41
C SER A 34 -2.19 -0.90 -2.65
N SER A 35 -1.38 -1.69 -3.36
CA SER A 35 -1.71 -3.09 -3.67
C SER A 35 -1.82 -3.98 -2.43
N ASN A 36 -1.22 -3.56 -1.31
CA ASN A 36 -1.27 -4.21 0.00
C ASN A 36 -1.22 -3.17 1.14
N CYS A 37 -1.06 -3.62 2.38
CA CYS A 37 -1.18 -2.80 3.60
C CYS A 37 -0.14 -1.67 3.75
N ASN A 38 0.90 -1.58 2.92
CA ASN A 38 1.97 -0.57 3.08
C ASN A 38 1.44 0.87 3.10
N GLY A 39 0.58 1.24 2.14
CA GLY A 39 -0.02 2.58 2.10
C GLY A 39 -0.82 2.91 3.36
N ALA A 40 -1.60 1.96 3.88
CA ALA A 40 -2.37 2.14 5.10
C ALA A 40 -1.49 2.31 6.35
N PHE A 41 -0.41 1.54 6.48
CA PHE A 41 0.54 1.69 7.59
C PHE A 41 1.29 3.03 7.54
N ILE A 42 1.68 3.47 6.35
CA ILE A 42 2.32 4.78 6.16
C ILE A 42 1.37 5.91 6.57
N LEU A 43 0.12 5.89 6.09
CA LEU A 43 -0.89 6.88 6.46
C LEU A 43 -1.19 6.88 7.96
N HIS A 44 -1.29 5.70 8.57
CA HIS A 44 -1.47 5.58 10.03
C HIS A 44 -0.30 6.19 10.80
N ASP A 45 0.94 5.91 10.38
CA ASP A 45 2.13 6.47 11.01
C ASP A 45 2.23 8.00 10.85
N LEU A 46 1.69 8.54 9.75
CA LEU A 46 1.55 9.97 9.49
C LEU A 46 0.33 10.62 10.17
N GLY A 47 -0.54 9.84 10.84
CA GLY A 47 -1.76 10.38 11.44
C GLY A 47 -2.80 10.87 10.43
N GLU A 48 -2.72 10.40 9.18
CA GLU A 48 -3.56 10.85 8.08
C GLU A 48 -4.87 10.07 7.96
N GLN A 49 -5.90 10.74 7.46
CA GLN A 49 -7.17 10.08 7.15
C GLN A 49 -7.00 9.15 5.94
N PHE A 50 -7.54 7.94 6.05
CA PHE A 50 -7.67 7.05 4.89
C PHE A 50 -8.72 7.60 3.90
N ARG A 51 -8.23 8.18 2.80
CA ARG A 51 -9.00 8.73 1.68
C ARG A 51 -9.20 7.76 0.51
N SER A 52 -8.74 6.52 0.65
CA SER A 52 -9.05 5.43 -0.29
C SER A 52 -9.52 4.20 0.47
N PRO A 53 -10.22 3.26 -0.20
CA PRO A 53 -10.68 2.03 0.43
C PRO A 53 -9.56 0.98 0.60
N PHE A 54 -8.35 1.22 0.06
CA PHE A 54 -7.19 0.29 0.07
C PHE A 54 -6.50 0.23 1.44
N VAL A 55 -7.27 -0.18 2.46
CA VAL A 55 -6.84 -0.32 3.85
C VAL A 55 -7.17 -1.72 4.31
N ASN A 56 -6.20 -2.39 4.93
CA ASN A 56 -6.35 -3.74 5.50
C ASN A 56 -6.76 -4.81 4.47
N LEU A 57 -6.31 -4.64 3.23
CA LEU A 57 -6.62 -5.52 2.12
C LEU A 57 -5.41 -5.69 1.20
N TYR A 58 -5.47 -6.68 0.31
CA TYR A 58 -4.56 -6.76 -0.83
C TYR A 58 -5.30 -7.19 -2.10
N LEU A 59 -4.71 -6.85 -3.24
CA LEU A 59 -5.06 -7.35 -4.56
C LEU A 59 -3.81 -8.00 -5.16
N THR A 60 -3.99 -8.99 -6.04
CA THR A 60 -2.86 -9.48 -6.84
C THR A 60 -2.34 -8.35 -7.75
N PRO A 61 -1.07 -8.37 -8.20
CA PRO A 61 -0.56 -7.35 -9.11
C PRO A 61 -1.39 -7.21 -10.40
N ASN A 62 -1.91 -8.33 -10.93
CA ASN A 62 -2.81 -8.31 -12.10
C ASN A 62 -4.11 -7.55 -11.79
N ASP A 63 -4.81 -7.93 -10.72
CA ASP A 63 -6.08 -7.30 -10.31
C ASP A 63 -5.88 -5.82 -9.95
N PHE A 64 -4.75 -5.50 -9.31
CA PHE A 64 -4.42 -4.12 -8.94
C PHE A 64 -4.16 -3.24 -10.16
N ILE A 65 -3.38 -3.73 -11.12
CA ILE A 65 -3.13 -3.00 -12.38
C ILE A 65 -4.43 -2.87 -13.18
N GLN A 66 -5.26 -3.92 -13.20
CA GLN A 66 -6.58 -3.88 -13.84
C GLN A 66 -7.49 -2.84 -13.20
N TYR A 67 -7.55 -2.78 -11.86
CA TYR A 67 -8.27 -1.74 -11.12
C TYR A 67 -7.79 -0.34 -11.53
N LEU A 68 -6.48 -0.13 -11.60
CA LEU A 68 -5.89 1.18 -11.92
C LEU A 68 -6.14 1.61 -13.37
N LYS A 69 -6.14 0.69 -14.34
CA LYS A 69 -6.46 0.98 -15.75
C LYS A 69 -7.89 1.50 -15.93
N HIS A 70 -8.80 1.08 -15.05
CA HIS A 70 -10.23 1.41 -15.12
C HIS A 70 -10.75 1.99 -13.80
N LEU A 71 -9.94 2.82 -13.14
CA LEU A 71 -10.20 3.37 -11.80
C LEU A 71 -11.62 3.94 -11.66
N ASP A 72 -12.03 4.77 -12.63
CA ASP A 72 -13.34 5.42 -12.62
C ASP A 72 -14.50 4.44 -12.71
N GLN A 73 -14.32 3.33 -13.43
CA GLN A 73 -15.35 2.30 -13.57
C GLN A 73 -15.45 1.52 -12.25
N TYR A 74 -14.34 0.97 -11.76
CA TYR A 74 -14.33 0.15 -10.54
C TYR A 74 -14.74 0.91 -9.27
N MET A 75 -14.59 2.23 -9.22
CA MET A 75 -15.11 3.03 -8.10
C MET A 75 -16.63 2.96 -7.94
N HIS A 76 -17.37 2.61 -9.01
CA HIS A 76 -18.83 2.52 -9.02
C HIS A 76 -19.34 1.08 -9.12
N GLU A 77 -18.45 0.11 -9.33
CA GLU A 77 -18.81 -1.30 -9.40
C GLU A 77 -19.31 -1.82 -8.05
N GLU A 78 -20.27 -2.75 -8.09
CA GLU A 78 -20.79 -3.37 -6.89
C GLU A 78 -19.78 -4.35 -6.29
N LEU A 79 -19.52 -4.21 -4.99
CA LEU A 79 -18.73 -5.18 -4.22
C LEU A 79 -19.62 -6.35 -3.78
N VAL A 80 -19.31 -7.53 -4.33
CA VAL A 80 -20.01 -8.80 -4.04
C VAL A 80 -19.04 -9.75 -3.36
N PHE A 81 -19.44 -10.34 -2.23
CA PHE A 81 -18.60 -11.30 -1.52
C PHE A 81 -18.83 -12.72 -2.02
N VAL A 82 -17.75 -13.49 -2.07
CA VAL A 82 -17.76 -14.89 -2.51
C VAL A 82 -17.34 -15.79 -1.37
N LYS A 83 -17.95 -16.98 -1.31
CA LYS A 83 -17.53 -18.01 -0.36
C LYS A 83 -16.10 -18.44 -0.68
N SER A 84 -15.29 -18.53 0.36
CA SER A 84 -13.87 -18.80 0.29
C SER A 84 -13.43 -19.53 1.55
N ASP A 85 -12.40 -20.37 1.44
CA ASP A 85 -11.80 -21.08 2.59
C ASP A 85 -10.87 -20.18 3.43
N LYS A 86 -10.78 -18.89 3.10
CA LYS A 86 -9.99 -17.91 3.85
C LYS A 86 -10.69 -17.52 5.15
N SER A 87 -9.89 -17.21 6.16
CA SER A 87 -10.39 -16.71 7.46
C SER A 87 -10.82 -15.24 7.43
N TYR A 88 -10.97 -14.64 6.24
CA TYR A 88 -11.28 -13.23 6.02
C TYR A 88 -12.19 -13.10 4.78
N PRO A 89 -12.98 -12.02 4.68
CA PRO A 89 -13.85 -11.80 3.52
C PRO A 89 -13.08 -11.70 2.20
N VAL A 90 -13.59 -12.34 1.16
CA VAL A 90 -13.09 -12.19 -0.22
C VAL A 90 -14.19 -11.56 -1.06
N GLY A 91 -13.92 -10.39 -1.61
CA GLY A 91 -14.85 -9.64 -2.45
C GLY A 91 -14.43 -9.61 -3.90
N MET A 92 -15.42 -9.53 -4.79
CA MET A 92 -15.27 -9.33 -6.21
C MET A 92 -15.78 -7.94 -6.56
N LEU A 93 -15.02 -7.20 -7.37
CA LEU A 93 -15.55 -6.06 -8.13
C LEU A 93 -15.51 -6.46 -9.59
N LYS A 94 -16.66 -6.84 -10.15
CA LYS A 94 -16.75 -7.38 -11.51
C LYS A 94 -15.81 -8.59 -11.70
N ASP A 95 -14.66 -8.37 -12.32
CA ASP A 95 -13.67 -9.38 -12.71
C ASP A 95 -12.40 -9.38 -11.84
N ILE A 96 -12.25 -8.46 -10.90
CA ILE A 96 -11.09 -8.42 -9.98
C ILE A 96 -11.44 -8.95 -8.58
N THR A 97 -10.45 -9.56 -7.93
CA THR A 97 -10.58 -10.09 -6.56
C THR A 97 -9.89 -9.19 -5.53
N ILE A 98 -10.56 -8.95 -4.41
CA ILE A 98 -10.05 -8.19 -3.26
C ILE A 98 -10.07 -9.07 -2.01
N HIS A 99 -8.94 -9.13 -1.32
CA HIS A 99 -8.77 -9.90 -0.09
C HIS A 99 -8.77 -8.98 1.13
N PHE A 100 -9.83 -9.01 1.94
CA PHE A 100 -10.03 -8.12 3.09
C PHE A 100 -9.38 -8.65 4.39
N MET A 101 -8.06 -8.79 4.38
CA MET A 101 -7.23 -9.49 5.39
C MET A 101 -7.52 -9.18 6.87
N HIS A 102 -7.88 -7.93 7.22
CA HIS A 102 -8.13 -7.56 8.62
C HIS A 102 -9.57 -7.11 8.90
N TYR A 103 -10.52 -7.58 8.11
CA TYR A 103 -11.95 -7.38 8.37
C TYR A 103 -12.56 -8.65 8.95
N HIS A 104 -13.50 -8.51 9.88
CA HIS A 104 -14.11 -9.66 10.56
C HIS A 104 -15.37 -10.16 9.84
N THR A 105 -16.10 -9.27 9.17
CA THR A 105 -17.32 -9.64 8.42
C THR A 105 -17.39 -8.95 7.06
N GLU A 106 -18.19 -9.52 6.15
CA GLU A 106 -18.46 -8.98 4.83
C GLU A 106 -19.12 -7.59 4.92
N GLU A 107 -20.01 -7.38 5.89
CA GLU A 107 -20.69 -6.11 6.13
C GLU A 107 -19.71 -5.01 6.57
N GLU A 108 -18.76 -5.35 7.44
CA GLU A 108 -17.70 -4.42 7.86
C GLU A 108 -16.86 -4.00 6.65
N ALA A 109 -16.40 -4.97 5.87
CA ALA A 109 -15.61 -4.74 4.65
C ALA A 109 -16.39 -3.88 3.65
N LYS A 110 -17.66 -4.21 3.36
CA LYS A 110 -18.53 -3.46 2.43
C LYS A 110 -18.72 -2.02 2.87
N SER A 111 -19.09 -1.81 4.14
CA SER A 111 -19.34 -0.49 4.71
C SER A 111 -18.10 0.40 4.63
N LYS A 112 -16.92 -0.14 5.00
CA LYS A 112 -15.66 0.61 4.95
C LYS A 112 -15.18 0.86 3.52
N TRP A 113 -15.35 -0.09 2.62
CA TRP A 113 -15.06 0.07 1.19
C TRP A 113 -15.88 1.25 0.63
N LEU A 114 -17.21 1.19 0.70
CA LEU A 114 -18.09 2.22 0.17
C LEU A 114 -17.81 3.60 0.77
N ALA A 115 -17.70 3.69 2.10
CA ALA A 115 -17.48 4.97 2.79
C ALA A 115 -16.13 5.62 2.46
N ARG A 116 -15.09 4.84 2.14
CA ARG A 116 -13.75 5.35 1.80
C ARG A 116 -13.57 5.57 0.30
N SER A 117 -14.24 4.82 -0.57
CA SER A 117 -14.26 5.06 -2.01
C SER A 117 -14.78 6.47 -2.35
N GLN A 118 -15.77 6.95 -1.59
CA GLN A 118 -16.33 8.31 -1.73
C GLN A 118 -15.33 9.44 -1.34
N ARG A 119 -14.19 9.12 -0.72
CA ARG A 119 -13.21 10.11 -0.25
C ARG A 119 -12.03 10.29 -1.19
N ILE A 120 -11.95 9.48 -2.26
CA ILE A 120 -10.82 9.50 -3.17
C ILE A 120 -10.71 10.87 -3.82
N ASN A 121 -9.55 11.49 -3.63
CA ASN A 121 -9.14 12.72 -4.30
C ASN A 121 -8.31 12.35 -5.53
N LYS A 122 -8.94 12.34 -6.71
CA LYS A 122 -8.30 11.94 -7.97
C LYS A 122 -7.16 12.87 -8.41
N GLU A 123 -7.25 14.15 -8.06
CA GLU A 123 -6.23 15.16 -8.35
C GLU A 123 -4.97 15.01 -7.47
N ASN A 124 -5.05 14.21 -6.41
CA ASN A 124 -3.98 14.02 -5.42
C ASN A 124 -3.76 12.53 -5.12
N LEU A 125 -3.62 11.73 -6.19
CA LEU A 125 -3.41 10.28 -6.11
C LEU A 125 -1.94 9.92 -5.97
N PHE A 126 -1.70 8.93 -5.11
CA PHE A 126 -0.41 8.29 -4.91
C PHE A 126 -0.57 6.78 -4.98
N ILE A 127 0.09 6.14 -5.95
CA ILE A 127 -0.08 4.73 -6.22
C ILE A 127 1.14 3.95 -5.73
N MET A 128 0.91 2.92 -4.92
CA MET A 128 1.98 2.05 -4.41
C MET A 128 1.72 0.59 -4.81
N MET A 129 2.75 -0.07 -5.34
CA MET A 129 2.75 -1.50 -5.58
C MET A 129 4.02 -2.13 -4.98
N THR A 130 4.04 -3.45 -4.86
CA THR A 130 5.24 -4.23 -4.54
C THR A 130 5.42 -5.36 -5.53
N ASP A 131 6.65 -5.83 -5.76
CA ASP A 131 6.91 -7.02 -6.59
C ASP A 131 6.61 -8.37 -5.91
N ARG A 132 5.74 -8.34 -4.91
CA ARG A 132 5.25 -9.49 -4.15
C ARG A 132 3.91 -9.98 -4.72
N ASP A 133 3.40 -11.07 -4.17
CA ASP A 133 2.06 -11.61 -4.44
C ASP A 133 1.90 -12.08 -5.90
N GLY A 134 2.98 -12.64 -6.46
CA GLY A 134 3.01 -13.17 -7.83
C GLY A 134 3.31 -12.13 -8.91
N CYS A 135 3.92 -10.99 -8.54
CA CYS A 135 4.29 -9.96 -9.51
C CYS A 135 5.25 -10.50 -10.58
N THR A 136 4.92 -10.24 -11.84
CA THR A 136 5.74 -10.61 -12.98
C THR A 136 6.47 -9.40 -13.55
N TYR A 137 7.49 -9.64 -14.38
CA TYR A 137 8.14 -8.56 -15.14
C TYR A 137 7.15 -7.77 -16.00
N GLN A 138 6.15 -8.45 -16.58
CA GLN A 138 5.08 -7.80 -17.34
C GLN A 138 4.25 -6.87 -16.46
N ASN A 139 3.96 -7.25 -15.21
CA ASN A 139 3.26 -6.36 -14.29
C ASN A 139 4.06 -5.09 -13.99
N LEU A 140 5.37 -5.20 -13.79
CA LEU A 140 6.24 -4.04 -13.59
C LEU A 140 6.19 -3.11 -14.82
N GLN A 141 6.30 -3.68 -16.02
CA GLN A 141 6.20 -2.93 -17.27
C GLN A 141 4.84 -2.26 -17.46
N GLU A 142 3.75 -2.96 -17.17
CA GLU A 142 2.40 -2.40 -17.28
C GLU A 142 2.14 -1.30 -16.26
N PHE A 143 2.59 -1.49 -15.01
CA PHE A 143 2.48 -0.51 -13.95
C PHE A 143 3.25 0.78 -14.29
N ASP A 144 4.46 0.64 -14.83
CA ASP A 144 5.29 1.78 -15.24
C ASP A 144 4.62 2.65 -16.32
N ARG A 145 3.88 2.01 -17.25
CA ARG A 145 3.12 2.67 -18.32
C ARG A 145 1.84 3.36 -17.87
N LEU A 146 1.35 3.10 -16.65
CA LEU A 146 0.10 3.71 -16.19
C LEU A 146 0.23 5.25 -16.11
N PRO A 147 -0.78 6.02 -16.51
CA PRO A 147 -0.71 7.49 -16.60
C PRO A 147 -0.84 8.20 -15.24
N PHE A 148 -0.40 7.57 -14.14
CA PHE A 148 -0.32 8.23 -12.84
C PHE A 148 1.03 8.92 -12.68
N LYS A 149 0.97 10.19 -12.28
CA LYS A 149 2.14 11.02 -12.01
C LYS A 149 2.94 10.49 -10.82
N ASN A 150 2.27 10.22 -9.70
CA ASN A 150 2.89 9.75 -8.48
C ASN A 150 2.61 8.25 -8.32
N LYS A 151 3.52 7.43 -8.84
CA LYS A 151 3.47 5.97 -8.67
C LYS A 151 4.84 5.39 -8.35
N VAL A 152 4.85 4.40 -7.47
CA VAL A 152 6.06 3.66 -7.09
C VAL A 152 5.76 2.17 -6.96
N VAL A 153 6.65 1.33 -7.45
CA VAL A 153 6.67 -0.11 -7.17
C VAL A 153 7.94 -0.45 -6.40
N PHE A 154 7.79 -1.04 -5.22
CA PHE A 154 8.93 -1.50 -4.41
C PHE A 154 9.39 -2.88 -4.87
N THR A 155 10.68 -3.01 -5.18
CA THR A 155 11.25 -4.22 -5.76
C THR A 155 12.39 -4.80 -4.93
N HIS A 156 12.58 -6.12 -4.95
CA HIS A 156 13.66 -6.82 -4.24
C HIS A 156 15.02 -6.75 -4.96
N LYS A 157 15.02 -6.28 -6.20
CA LYS A 157 16.21 -6.04 -7.01
C LYS A 157 16.06 -4.79 -7.87
N PRO A 158 17.16 -4.22 -8.40
CA PRO A 158 17.11 -3.08 -9.30
C PRO A 158 16.41 -3.39 -10.63
N TYR A 159 15.60 -2.44 -11.11
CA TYR A 159 15.04 -2.40 -12.46
C TYR A 159 15.18 -0.97 -13.01
N SER A 160 16.38 -0.64 -13.49
CA SER A 160 16.71 0.72 -13.94
C SER A 160 15.90 1.19 -15.15
N GLU A 161 15.28 0.27 -15.88
CA GLU A 161 14.43 0.56 -17.04
C GLU A 161 13.03 1.07 -16.66
N PHE A 162 12.58 0.92 -15.41
CA PHE A 162 11.27 1.36 -14.95
C PHE A 162 11.40 2.59 -14.06
N ALA A 163 10.87 3.73 -14.53
CA ALA A 163 10.91 4.99 -13.78
C ALA A 163 10.15 4.92 -12.45
N SER A 164 9.16 4.03 -12.35
CA SER A 164 8.38 3.77 -11.15
C SER A 164 9.04 2.80 -10.15
N ALA A 165 10.13 2.12 -10.51
CA ALA A 165 10.73 1.11 -9.63
C ALA A 165 11.63 1.75 -8.56
N PHE A 166 11.44 1.33 -7.31
CA PHE A 166 12.32 1.66 -6.20
C PHE A 166 12.81 0.38 -5.52
N TYR A 167 14.12 0.14 -5.59
CA TYR A 167 14.74 -1.03 -5.00
C TYR A 167 14.84 -0.91 -3.47
N ILE A 168 14.28 -1.90 -2.77
CA ILE A 168 14.37 -2.04 -1.32
C ILE A 168 15.44 -3.08 -0.99
N THR A 169 16.45 -2.67 -0.23
CA THR A 169 17.54 -3.55 0.20
C THR A 169 17.11 -4.47 1.36
N GLY A 170 17.76 -5.62 1.49
CA GLY A 170 17.47 -6.66 2.49
C GLY A 170 16.72 -7.88 1.95
N PHE A 171 16.45 -7.90 0.64
CA PHE A 171 15.73 -8.99 -0.06
C PHE A 171 16.51 -9.52 -1.27
N GLU A 172 17.83 -9.34 -1.30
CA GLU A 172 18.68 -9.64 -2.47
C GLU A 172 18.69 -11.13 -2.84
N GLN A 173 18.50 -12.00 -1.85
CA GLN A 173 18.46 -13.45 -2.01
C GLN A 173 17.02 -13.99 -2.12
N GLU A 174 16.03 -13.12 -2.04
CA GLU A 174 14.62 -13.46 -2.13
C GLU A 174 14.10 -13.29 -3.57
N LYS A 175 12.89 -13.79 -3.82
CA LYS A 175 12.24 -13.67 -5.14
C LYS A 175 11.32 -12.44 -5.25
N GLN A 176 11.08 -11.76 -4.13
CA GLN A 176 10.17 -10.63 -3.96
C GLN A 176 10.47 -9.92 -2.65
N VAL A 177 9.93 -8.71 -2.47
CA VAL A 177 10.02 -8.03 -1.18
C VAL A 177 9.23 -8.72 -0.06
N GLY A 178 9.75 -8.62 1.15
CA GLY A 178 9.07 -9.03 2.38
C GLY A 178 7.92 -8.09 2.79
N ASP A 179 7.48 -8.23 4.04
CA ASP A 179 6.48 -7.33 4.62
C ASP A 179 7.14 -5.99 4.96
N LEU A 180 6.99 -5.00 4.08
CA LEU A 180 7.79 -3.76 4.18
C LEU A 180 7.49 -2.90 5.43
N PHE A 181 6.40 -3.20 6.14
CA PHE A 181 6.04 -2.60 7.42
C PHE A 181 6.77 -3.22 8.62
N GLU A 182 7.56 -4.27 8.44
CA GLU A 182 8.40 -4.85 9.48
C GLU A 182 9.63 -4.00 9.78
N TYR A 183 10.09 -4.07 11.03
CA TYR A 183 11.29 -3.36 11.47
C TYR A 183 12.57 -4.04 10.96
N VAL A 184 13.49 -3.26 10.39
CA VAL A 184 14.78 -3.76 9.86
C VAL A 184 15.78 -4.09 10.99
N GLY A 185 15.69 -3.35 12.10
CA GLY A 185 16.64 -3.44 13.22
C GLY A 185 16.02 -2.97 14.53
N LEU A 186 16.82 -2.28 15.36
CA LEU A 186 16.40 -1.76 16.68
C LEU A 186 16.34 -0.22 16.74
N ASN A 187 16.22 0.43 15.58
CA ASN A 187 16.21 1.88 15.44
C ASN A 187 14.81 2.43 15.08
N GLY A 188 13.76 1.62 15.19
CA GLY A 188 12.39 1.99 14.84
C GLY A 188 12.13 2.16 13.34
N LYS A 189 13.12 1.91 12.47
CA LYS A 189 12.92 1.96 11.02
C LYS A 189 12.30 0.68 10.49
N LYS A 190 11.32 0.84 9.61
CA LYS A 190 10.70 -0.21 8.80
C LYS A 190 11.36 -0.26 7.41
N PHE A 191 11.18 -1.34 6.67
CA PHE A 191 11.78 -1.45 5.33
C PHE A 191 11.31 -0.34 4.38
N TYR A 192 10.03 0.06 4.43
CA TYR A 192 9.54 1.16 3.59
C TYR A 192 10.16 2.53 3.93
N ASP A 193 10.83 2.70 5.07
CA ASP A 193 11.51 3.96 5.42
C ASP A 193 12.79 4.17 4.58
N GLN A 194 13.17 3.20 3.73
CA GLN A 194 14.21 3.40 2.72
C GLN A 194 13.76 4.37 1.61
N PHE A 195 12.44 4.48 1.38
CA PHE A 195 11.84 5.43 0.45
C PHE A 195 11.37 6.66 1.22
N ASP A 196 11.79 7.88 0.83
CA ASP A 196 11.33 9.13 1.45
C ASP A 196 9.90 9.46 1.01
N TYR A 197 8.95 8.69 1.54
CA TYR A 197 7.53 8.81 1.22
C TYR A 197 6.95 10.18 1.63
N VAL A 198 7.53 10.87 2.62
CA VAL A 198 7.05 12.21 3.02
C VAL A 198 7.41 13.23 1.95
N SER A 199 8.67 13.25 1.50
CA SER A 199 9.08 14.11 0.40
C SER A 199 8.34 13.77 -0.88
N TRP A 200 8.03 12.50 -1.14
CA TRP A 200 7.19 12.08 -2.26
C TRP A 200 5.76 12.63 -2.15
N PHE A 201 5.12 12.53 -0.97
CA PHE A 201 3.77 13.06 -0.75
C PHE A 201 3.68 14.59 -0.87
N ASN A 202 4.75 15.31 -0.54
CA ASN A 202 4.82 16.76 -0.69
C ASN A 202 5.03 17.22 -2.14
N GLN A 203 5.18 16.31 -3.11
CA GLN A 203 5.28 16.67 -4.54
C GLN A 203 3.91 17.09 -5.09
N MET A 204 3.41 18.24 -4.65
CA MET A 204 2.26 18.91 -5.28
C MET A 204 2.76 19.63 -6.54
N LYS A 205 2.34 19.13 -7.70
CA LYS A 205 2.43 19.84 -8.98
C LYS A 205 1.23 19.48 -9.84
#